data_AF-A0A091SHM2-F1
#
_entry.id   AF-A0A091SHM2-F1
#
_cell.length_a   1.000
_cell.length_b   1.000
_cell.length_c   1.000
_cell.angle_alpha   90.00
_cell.angle_beta   90.00
_cell.angle_gamma   90.00
#
_symmetry.space_group_name_H-M   'P 1'
#
loop_
_entity.id
_entity.type
_entity.pdbx_description
1 polymer ?
#
loop_
_entity_poly.entity_id
_entity_poly.type
_entity_poly.pdbx_seq_one_letter_code
_entity_poly.pdbx_strand_id
1 'polypeptide(L)'
;SYSVTVQESYPHPFDQIYYTSCTDILNWFKCTRHRISYRAAYRHGEKTMYRRKSQCCPGFYESREMCVPHCADKCVHGRCIAPNTCQCEPGWGGPNCSSGKFSPASA
;
A
#
# COMPACT_ATOMS: atom_id res chain seq x y z
N SER A 1 7.99 -1.18 -3.54
CA SER A 1 7.16 -1.51 -4.72
C SER A 1 7.66 -2.83 -5.29
N TYR A 2 6.84 -3.51 -6.08
CA TYR A 2 7.22 -4.73 -6.79
C TYR A 2 6.54 -4.72 -8.17
N SER A 3 7.17 -5.33 -9.17
CA SER A 3 6.56 -5.47 -10.49
C SER A 3 5.77 -6.76 -10.59
N VAL A 4 4.63 -6.69 -11.29
CA VAL A 4 3.72 -7.82 -11.49
C VAL A 4 3.35 -7.88 -12.97
N THR A 5 3.38 -9.08 -13.54
CA THR A 5 2.83 -9.35 -14.87
C THR A 5 1.30 -9.38 -14.78
N VAL A 6 0.65 -8.44 -15.45
CA VAL A 6 -0.80 -8.33 -15.50
C VAL A 6 -1.29 -8.54 -16.92
N GLN A 7 -2.47 -9.15 -17.08
CA GLN A 7 -3.12 -9.24 -18.37
C GLN A 7 -3.85 -7.92 -18.65
N GLU A 8 -3.47 -7.25 -19.72
CA GLU A 8 -4.01 -5.96 -20.12
C GLU A 8 -4.71 -6.07 -21.47
N SER A 9 -5.89 -5.46 -21.58
CA SER A 9 -6.60 -5.33 -22.85
C SER A 9 -6.03 -4.19 -23.68
N TYR A 10 -5.84 -4.41 -24.97
CA TYR A 10 -5.42 -3.39 -25.93
C TYR A 10 -6.27 -3.43 -27.21
N PRO A 11 -6.43 -2.29 -27.92
CA PRO A 11 -7.14 -2.26 -29.19
C PRO A 11 -6.26 -2.87 -30.28
N HIS A 12 -6.73 -3.95 -30.88
CA HIS A 12 -6.06 -4.61 -32.00
C HIS A 12 -6.80 -4.30 -33.31
N PRO A 13 -6.12 -3.71 -34.31
CA PRO A 13 -6.74 -3.37 -35.59
C PRO A 13 -7.05 -4.63 -36.40
N PHE A 14 -8.16 -4.60 -37.13
CA PHE A 14 -8.54 -5.62 -38.10
C PHE A 14 -9.30 -4.98 -39.27
N ASP A 15 -9.27 -5.64 -40.42
CA ASP A 15 -10.01 -5.19 -41.60
C ASP A 15 -11.46 -5.70 -41.54
N GLN A 16 -12.42 -4.77 -41.61
CA GLN A 16 -13.84 -5.05 -41.60
C GLN A 16 -14.46 -4.73 -42.96
N ILE A 17 -15.00 -5.76 -43.61
CA ILE A 17 -15.76 -5.64 -44.86
C ILE A 17 -17.19 -5.21 -44.54
N TYR A 18 -17.68 -4.20 -45.25
CA TYR A 18 -19.07 -3.76 -45.21
C TYR A 18 -19.55 -3.36 -46.60
N TYR A 19 -20.87 -3.33 -46.80
CA TYR A 19 -21.47 -3.01 -48.11
C TYR A 19 -22.09 -1.62 -48.08
N THR A 20 -21.80 -0.81 -49.09
CA THR A 20 -22.42 0.50 -49.32
C THR A 20 -23.26 0.47 -50.58
N SER A 21 -24.36 1.23 -50.62
CA SER A 21 -25.12 1.41 -51.86
C SER A 21 -24.31 2.21 -52.88
N CYS A 22 -24.31 1.76 -54.14
CA CYS A 22 -23.65 2.44 -55.25
C CYS A 22 -24.41 2.19 -56.56
N THR A 23 -24.13 2.98 -57.60
CA THR A 23 -24.83 2.92 -58.89
C THR A 23 -24.34 1.79 -59.81
N ASP A 24 -23.59 0.83 -59.28
CA ASP A 24 -23.07 -0.30 -60.05
C ASP A 24 -24.15 -1.39 -60.20
N ILE A 25 -24.79 -1.40 -61.37
CA ILE A 25 -25.88 -2.31 -61.74
C ILE A 25 -25.38 -3.76 -61.84
N LEU A 26 -24.11 -3.97 -62.21
CA LEU A 26 -23.52 -5.31 -62.34
C LEU A 26 -23.24 -5.95 -60.97
N ASN A 27 -23.02 -5.14 -59.94
CA ASN A 27 -22.81 -5.56 -58.55
C ASN A 27 -24.03 -5.31 -57.66
N TRP A 28 -25.26 -5.57 -58.14
CA TRP A 28 -26.49 -5.50 -57.33
C TRP A 28 -26.62 -4.19 -56.51
N PHE A 29 -26.19 -3.04 -57.05
CA PHE A 29 -26.18 -1.77 -56.33
C PHE A 29 -25.43 -1.76 -54.99
N LYS A 30 -24.54 -2.74 -54.72
CA LYS A 30 -23.76 -2.87 -53.49
C LYS A 30 -22.26 -2.94 -53.80
N CYS A 31 -21.53 -1.97 -53.27
CA CYS A 31 -20.08 -1.93 -53.34
C CYS A 31 -19.48 -2.44 -52.03
N THR A 32 -18.48 -3.34 -52.13
CA THR A 32 -17.65 -3.77 -51.00
C THR A 32 -16.71 -2.66 -50.56
N ARG A 33 -16.71 -2.34 -49.27
CA ARG A 33 -15.82 -1.37 -48.65
C ARG A 33 -15.09 -2.01 -47.48
N HIS A 34 -13.88 -1.53 -47.26
CA HIS A 34 -12.98 -1.95 -46.19
C HIS A 34 -12.81 -0.80 -45.21
N ARG A 35 -12.88 -1.09 -43.92
CA ARG A 35 -12.52 -0.13 -42.87
C ARG A 35 -11.68 -0.81 -41.80
N ILE A 36 -10.71 -0.07 -41.27
CA ILE A 36 -9.99 -0.51 -40.08
C ILE A 36 -10.93 -0.39 -38.89
N SER A 37 -11.20 -1.52 -38.26
CA SER A 37 -11.96 -1.62 -37.03
C SER A 37 -11.06 -2.17 -35.92
N TYR A 38 -11.45 -2.00 -34.67
CA TYR A 38 -10.64 -2.39 -33.51
C TYR A 38 -11.40 -3.39 -32.66
N ARG A 39 -10.71 -4.47 -32.27
CA ARG A 39 -11.22 -5.46 -31.31
C ARG A 39 -10.35 -5.46 -30.06
N ALA A 40 -10.93 -5.82 -28.92
CA ALA A 40 -10.13 -6.04 -27.72
C ALA A 40 -9.27 -7.30 -27.88
N ALA A 41 -7.97 -7.14 -27.69
CA ALA A 41 -7.01 -8.24 -27.58
C ALA A 41 -6.26 -8.13 -26.24
N TYR A 42 -5.60 -9.20 -25.80
CA TYR A 42 -4.96 -9.26 -24.49
C TYR A 42 -3.46 -9.50 -24.63
N ARG A 43 -2.68 -8.81 -23.80
CA ARG A 43 -1.23 -9.00 -23.68
C ARG A 43 -0.82 -9.00 -22.21
N HIS A 44 0.35 -9.56 -21.92
CA HIS A 44 0.97 -9.41 -20.60
C HIS A 44 1.77 -8.11 -20.56
N GLY A 45 1.45 -7.24 -19.60
CA GLY A 45 2.19 -6.03 -19.29
C GLY A 45 2.84 -6.14 -17.91
N GLU A 46 3.97 -5.47 -17.72
CA GLU A 46 4.61 -5.36 -16.40
C GLU A 46 4.11 -4.10 -15.72
N LYS A 47 3.46 -4.24 -14.55
CA LYS A 47 2.89 -3.13 -13.80
C LYS A 47 3.48 -3.06 -12.40
N THR A 48 3.90 -1.86 -12.02
CA THR A 48 4.42 -1.60 -10.67
C THR A 48 3.29 -1.52 -9.67
N MET A 49 3.33 -2.40 -8.67
CA MET A 49 2.41 -2.43 -7.53
C MET A 49 3.10 -1.90 -6.26
N TYR A 50 2.29 -1.31 -5.37
CA TYR A 50 2.75 -0.77 -4.09
C TYR A 50 2.33 -1.70 -2.95
N ARG A 51 3.27 -2.03 -2.06
CA ARG A 51 2.98 -2.74 -0.82
C ARG A 51 2.65 -1.72 0.26
N ARG A 52 1.51 -1.89 0.93
CA ARG A 52 1.17 -1.09 2.11
C ARG A 52 2.08 -1.53 3.26
N LYS A 53 3.00 -0.66 3.68
CA LYS A 53 3.81 -0.86 4.90
C LYS A 53 3.09 -0.15 6.04
N SER A 54 2.78 -0.87 7.12
CA SER A 54 2.29 -0.26 8.36
C SER A 54 3.44 0.48 9.04
N GLN A 55 3.17 1.68 9.55
CA GLN A 55 4.13 2.45 10.34
C GLN A 55 3.60 2.61 11.75
N CYS A 56 4.50 2.61 12.73
CA CYS A 56 4.16 2.91 14.11
C CYS A 56 3.71 4.36 14.28
N CYS A 57 2.81 4.60 15.24
CA CYS A 57 2.41 5.95 15.61
C CYS A 57 3.61 6.76 16.15
N PRO A 58 3.55 8.11 16.09
CA PRO A 58 4.59 8.96 16.69
C PRO A 58 4.86 8.59 18.15
N GLY A 59 6.15 8.50 18.52
CA GLY A 59 6.57 8.08 19.86
C GLY A 59 6.70 6.57 20.06
N PHE A 60 6.47 5.77 19.03
CA PHE A 60 6.77 4.33 19.00
C PHE A 60 7.79 4.03 17.90
N TYR A 61 8.67 3.07 18.15
CA TYR A 61 9.64 2.58 17.17
C TYR A 61 9.34 1.12 16.80
N GLU A 62 9.71 0.73 15.58
CA GLU A 62 9.51 -0.62 15.08
C GLU A 62 10.61 -1.55 15.63
N SER A 63 10.21 -2.63 16.31
CA SER A 63 11.11 -3.67 16.82
C SER A 63 10.46 -5.04 16.63
N ARG A 64 11.09 -5.92 15.83
CA ARG A 64 10.57 -7.27 15.50
C ARG A 64 9.10 -7.26 15.07
N GLU A 65 8.74 -6.36 14.15
CA GLU A 65 7.37 -6.16 13.64
C GLU A 65 6.35 -5.66 14.68
N MET A 66 6.78 -5.29 15.89
CA MET A 66 5.95 -4.69 16.93
C MET A 66 6.31 -3.22 17.14
N CYS A 67 5.30 -2.39 17.42
CA CYS A 67 5.50 -1.01 17.83
C CYS A 67 5.78 -0.93 19.33
N VAL A 68 7.01 -0.55 19.68
CA VAL A 68 7.48 -0.43 21.06
C VAL A 68 7.54 1.05 21.44
N PRO A 69 7.07 1.46 22.63
CA PRO A 69 7.09 2.87 23.04
C PRO A 69 8.54 3.36 23.18
N HIS A 70 8.78 4.57 22.70
CA HIS A 70 10.04 5.28 22.83
C HIS A 70 10.03 6.14 24.10
N CYS A 71 10.99 5.93 24.99
CA CYS A 71 11.28 6.83 26.11
C CYS A 71 12.64 7.49 25.86
N ALA A 72 12.69 8.82 25.78
CA ALA A 72 13.92 9.58 25.56
C ALA A 72 14.95 9.32 26.67
N ASP A 73 14.48 9.30 27.92
CA ASP A 73 15.24 8.83 29.06
C ASP A 73 14.92 7.37 29.33
N LYS A 74 15.96 6.56 29.55
CA LYS A 74 15.78 5.17 29.96
C LYS A 74 15.11 5.12 31.33
N CYS A 75 14.01 4.37 31.44
CA CYS A 75 13.43 4.02 32.74
C CYS A 75 14.44 3.16 33.51
N VAL A 76 15.02 3.68 34.60
CA VAL A 76 16.09 3.02 35.36
C VAL A 76 15.52 1.87 36.19
N HIS A 77 14.51 2.17 37.01
CA HIS A 77 13.78 1.20 37.85
C HIS A 77 12.32 1.09 37.39
N GLY A 78 12.12 0.62 36.17
CA GLY A 78 10.80 0.50 35.58
C GLY A 78 10.83 0.14 34.09
N ARG A 79 9.66 0.17 33.47
CA ARG A 79 9.50 -0.11 32.03
C ARG A 79 8.79 1.03 31.32
N CYS A 80 9.17 1.28 30.07
CA CYS A 80 8.49 2.24 29.20
C CYS A 80 7.14 1.66 28.76
N ILE A 81 6.02 2.29 29.13
CA ILE A 81 4.66 1.80 28.84
C ILE A 81 3.94 2.63 27.77
N ALA A 82 4.39 3.85 27.54
CA ALA A 82 3.90 4.79 26.54
C ALA A 82 5.03 5.77 26.18
N PRO A 83 4.90 6.56 25.10
CA PRO A 83 5.93 7.52 24.71
C PRO A 83 6.33 8.41 25.88
N ASN A 84 7.62 8.40 26.21
CA ASN A 84 8.21 9.14 27.34
C ASN A 84 7.51 8.91 28.70
N THR A 85 6.87 7.75 28.89
CA THR A 85 6.13 7.41 30.11
C THR A 85 6.66 6.11 30.71
N CYS A 86 7.29 6.21 31.87
CA CYS A 86 7.80 5.08 32.63
C CYS A 86 6.78 4.60 33.68
N GLN A 87 6.55 3.29 33.71
CA GLN A 87 5.94 2.64 34.85
C GLN A 87 7.05 2.24 35.82
N CYS A 88 7.16 2.96 36.93
CA CYS A 88 8.16 2.69 37.96
C CYS A 88 7.80 1.49 38.83
N GLU A 89 8.83 0.80 39.28
CA GLU A 89 8.72 -0.21 40.33
C GLU A 89 8.31 0.44 41.66
N PRO A 90 7.71 -0.33 42.59
CA PRO A 90 7.38 0.17 43.92
C PRO A 90 8.61 0.76 44.62
N GLY A 91 8.44 1.90 45.30
CA GLY A 91 9.56 2.60 45.94
C GLY A 91 10.40 3.46 45.00
N TRP A 92 10.06 3.56 43.71
CA TRP A 92 10.73 4.42 42.73
C TRP A 92 9.78 5.45 42.10
N GLY A 93 10.35 6.55 41.61
CA GLY A 93 9.65 7.72 41.14
C GLY A 93 10.48 8.62 40.23
N GLY A 94 9.88 9.75 39.85
CA GLY A 94 10.45 10.67 38.88
C GLY A 94 10.16 10.26 37.42
N PRO A 95 10.53 11.12 36.46
CA PRO A 95 10.19 10.93 35.04
C PRO A 95 10.84 9.67 34.40
N ASN A 96 11.98 9.23 34.92
CA ASN A 96 12.74 8.08 34.46
C ASN A 96 12.92 7.00 35.54
N CYS A 97 12.12 7.03 36.61
CA CYS A 97 12.22 6.08 37.74
C CYS A 97 13.61 6.05 38.39
N SER A 98 14.30 7.20 38.45
CA SER A 98 15.62 7.30 39.08
C SER A 98 15.59 7.73 40.54
N SER A 99 14.47 8.28 41.03
CA SER A 99 14.37 8.73 42.42
C SER A 99 13.69 7.70 43.30
N GLY A 100 14.33 7.33 44.41
CA GLY A 100 13.72 6.51 45.45
C GLY A 100 12.59 7.27 46.13
N LYS A 101 11.37 6.75 46.11
CA LYS A 101 10.26 7.21 46.95
C LYS A 101 10.38 6.55 48.32
N PHE A 102 10.76 7.32 49.33
CA PHE A 102 10.64 6.90 50.74
C PHE A 102 9.16 6.60 51.04
N SER A 103 8.78 5.34 51.14
CA SER A 103 7.50 4.95 51.74
C SER A 103 7.73 4.74 53.24
N PRO A 104 7.11 5.53 54.13
CA PRO A 104 7.23 5.35 55.58
C PRO A 104 6.48 4.12 56.12
N ALA A 105 6.15 3.12 55.29
CA ALA A 105 5.32 1.98 55.65
C ALA A 105 6.13 0.68 55.84
N SER A 106 7.20 0.76 56.61
CA SER A 106 7.86 -0.40 57.23
C SER A 106 8.65 0.09 58.44
N ALA A 107 7.92 0.31 59.53
CA ALA A 107 8.41 0.41 60.90
C ALA A 107 7.46 -0.42 61.76
#